data_AF-A0A396IAK0-F1
#
_entry.id   AF-A0A396IAK0-F1
#
_cell.length_a   1.000
_cell.length_b   1.000
_cell.length_c   1.000
_cell.angle_alpha   90.00
_cell.angle_beta   90.00
_cell.angle_gamma   90.00
#
_symmetry.space_group_name_H-M   'P 1'
#
loop_
_entity.id
_entity.type
_entity.pdbx_description
1 polymer ?
#
loop_
_entity_poly.entity_id
_entity_poly.type
_entity_poly.pdbx_seq_one_letter_code
_entity_poly.pdbx_strand_id
1 'polypeptide(L)'
;MQSSRTFIIFTIFLIAILPHATIVQGHSFSPFSSALETLQKQLGYTFKSISLLRRAMTHASFSEENNKAFSILGATIIETSVSFNLLSKDVDISAKDVENFFEG
;
A
#
# COMPACT_ATOMS: atom_id res chain seq x y z
N MET A 1 18.35 -28.05 -54.20
CA MET A 1 17.22 -27.40 -53.51
C MET A 1 17.59 -27.17 -52.04
N GLN A 2 18.35 -26.09 -51.79
CA GLN A 2 18.84 -25.67 -50.48
C GLN A 2 18.03 -24.46 -50.04
N SER A 3 16.72 -24.65 -49.84
CA SER A 3 15.77 -23.55 -49.64
C SER A 3 14.61 -23.99 -48.75
N SER A 4 14.92 -24.36 -47.52
CA SER A 4 13.90 -24.59 -46.47
C SER A 4 14.44 -24.26 -45.08
N ARG A 5 15.74 -24.47 -44.85
CA ARG A 5 16.38 -24.17 -43.55
C ARG A 5 16.66 -22.68 -43.33
N THR A 6 16.90 -21.90 -44.38
CA THR A 6 17.15 -20.46 -44.31
C THR A 6 15.89 -19.66 -43.96
N PHE A 7 14.70 -20.18 -44.31
CA PHE A 7 13.42 -19.51 -44.07
C PHE A 7 13.02 -19.54 -42.58
N ILE A 8 13.39 -20.60 -41.84
CA ILE A 8 13.13 -20.75 -40.40
C ILE A 8 14.00 -19.79 -39.57
N ILE A 9 15.23 -19.52 -40.00
CA ILE A 9 16.12 -18.59 -39.29
C ILE A 9 15.62 -17.15 -39.48
N PHE A 10 15.08 -16.81 -40.64
CA PHE A 10 14.54 -15.48 -40.92
C PHE A 10 13.26 -15.18 -40.13
N THR A 11 12.40 -16.19 -39.88
CA THR A 11 11.20 -16.02 -39.03
C THR A 11 11.52 -15.88 -37.53
N ILE A 12 12.56 -16.55 -37.02
CA ILE A 12 12.99 -16.39 -35.62
C ILE A 12 13.66 -15.02 -35.42
N PHE A 13 14.43 -14.54 -36.41
CA PHE A 13 15.08 -13.24 -36.32
C PHE A 13 14.08 -12.07 -36.38
N LEU A 14 12.95 -12.21 -37.09
CA LEU A 14 11.92 -11.17 -37.17
C LEU A 14 11.19 -10.91 -35.84
N ILE A 15 11.11 -11.90 -34.95
CA ILE A 15 10.50 -11.76 -33.62
C ILE A 15 11.47 -11.12 -32.62
N ALA A 16 12.79 -11.30 -32.81
CA ALA A 16 13.82 -10.84 -31.88
C ALA A 16 14.14 -9.33 -31.98
N ILE A 17 13.81 -8.68 -33.11
CA ILE A 17 14.04 -7.23 -33.32
C ILE A 17 12.76 -6.41 -33.20
N LEU A 18 11.63 -7.03 -32.87
CA LEU A 18 10.44 -6.26 -32.55
C LEU A 18 10.79 -5.50 -31.25
N PRO A 19 10.79 -4.14 -31.25
CA PRO A 19 10.83 -3.44 -29.99
C PRO A 19 9.65 -4.01 -29.22
N HIS A 20 9.93 -4.62 -28.06
CA HIS A 20 8.90 -4.82 -27.08
C HIS A 20 8.37 -3.42 -26.83
N ALA A 21 7.30 -3.05 -27.53
CA ALA A 21 6.38 -2.06 -27.06
C ALA A 21 5.94 -2.64 -25.72
N THR A 22 6.67 -2.27 -24.67
CA THR A 22 6.14 -2.26 -23.32
C THR A 22 4.84 -1.51 -23.50
N ILE A 23 3.76 -2.28 -23.54
CA ILE A 23 2.44 -1.77 -23.27
C ILE A 23 2.59 -1.27 -21.83
N VAL A 24 3.06 -0.03 -21.69
CA VAL A 24 2.74 0.79 -20.53
C VAL A 24 1.24 0.85 -20.63
N GLN A 25 0.57 -0.12 -20.00
CA GLN A 25 -0.84 -0.05 -19.74
C GLN A 25 -0.98 1.26 -18.96
N GLY A 26 -1.31 2.32 -19.68
CA GLY A 26 -1.85 3.53 -19.11
C GLY A 26 -3.18 3.11 -18.51
N HIS A 27 -3.12 2.45 -17.36
CA HIS A 27 -4.27 2.26 -16.51
C HIS A 27 -4.75 3.67 -16.24
N SER A 28 -5.88 4.04 -16.85
CA SER A 28 -6.63 5.23 -16.45
C SER A 28 -7.13 4.94 -15.05
N PHE A 29 -6.25 5.13 -14.06
CA PHE A 29 -6.57 4.97 -12.66
C PHE A 29 -7.66 5.98 -12.31
N SER A 30 -8.65 5.54 -11.53
CA SER A 30 -9.60 6.48 -10.96
C SER A 30 -8.83 7.57 -10.18
N PRO A 31 -9.34 8.81 -10.08
CA PRO A 31 -8.68 9.86 -9.31
C PRO A 31 -8.32 9.40 -7.89
N PHE A 32 -9.17 8.55 -7.29
CA PHE A 32 -8.92 7.97 -5.98
C PHE A 32 -7.74 6.98 -5.98
N SER A 33 -7.64 6.09 -6.98
CA SER A 33 -6.51 5.17 -7.12
C SER A 33 -5.18 5.92 -7.29
N SER A 34 -5.14 6.98 -8.11
CA SER A 34 -3.96 7.84 -8.27
C SER A 34 -3.57 8.56 -6.98
N ALA A 35 -4.57 8.98 -6.18
CA ALA A 35 -4.33 9.56 -4.87
C ALA A 35 -3.73 8.53 -3.89
N LEU A 36 -4.19 7.27 -3.92
CA LEU A 36 -3.60 6.20 -3.10
C LEU A 36 -2.15 5.91 -3.49
N GLU A 37 -1.81 5.91 -4.78
CA GLU A 37 -0.41 5.79 -5.21
C GLU A 37 0.44 6.96 -4.72
N THR A 38 -0.10 8.18 -4.80
CA THR A 38 0.59 9.39 -4.32
C THR A 38 0.83 9.32 -2.82
N LEU A 39 -0.17 8.89 -2.05
CA LEU A 39 -0.04 8.68 -0.61
C LEU A 39 1.05 7.67 -0.27
N GLN A 40 1.11 6.54 -0.97
CA GLN A 40 2.16 5.53 -0.75
C GLN A 40 3.57 6.07 -1.03
N LYS A 41 3.73 6.88 -2.09
CA LYS A 41 5.00 7.55 -2.39
C LYS A 41 5.39 8.54 -1.29
N GLN A 42 4.43 9.32 -0.78
CA GLN A 42 4.68 10.27 0.31
C GLN A 42 5.04 9.58 1.63
N LEU A 43 4.43 8.43 1.92
CA LEU A 43 4.75 7.62 3.09
C LEU A 43 6.07 6.85 2.96
N GLY A 44 6.63 6.75 1.75
CA GLY A 44 7.80 5.90 1.48
C GLY A 44 7.51 4.41 1.72
N TYR A 45 6.24 4.00 1.69
CA TYR A 45 5.81 2.65 2.04
C TYR A 45 4.83 2.11 1.00
N THR A 46 5.14 0.92 0.45
CA THR A 46 4.27 0.21 -0.48
C THR A 46 3.43 -0.81 0.28
N PHE A 47 2.11 -0.59 0.33
CA PHE A 47 1.20 -1.50 0.99
C PHE A 47 1.07 -2.79 0.19
N LYS A 48 1.19 -3.93 0.88
CA LYS A 48 0.97 -5.25 0.27
C LYS A 48 -0.46 -5.42 -0.24
N SER A 49 -1.44 -4.79 0.41
CA SER A 49 -2.85 -4.85 0.05
C SER A 49 -3.43 -3.45 -0.09
N ILE A 50 -3.60 -3.01 -1.34
CA ILE A 50 -4.18 -1.71 -1.68
C ILE A 50 -5.66 -1.63 -1.25
N SER A 51 -6.38 -2.75 -1.19
CA SER A 51 -7.77 -2.77 -0.73
C SER A 51 -7.90 -2.37 0.75
N LEU A 52 -6.94 -2.75 1.59
CA LEU A 52 -6.91 -2.33 3.00
C LEU A 52 -6.59 -0.85 3.13
N LEU A 53 -5.62 -0.34 2.37
CA LEU A 53 -5.31 1.09 2.33
C LEU A 53 -6.53 1.90 1.86
N ARG A 54 -7.19 1.46 0.79
CA ARG A 54 -8.42 2.06 0.27
C ARG A 54 -9.49 2.16 1.34
N ARG A 55 -9.73 1.05 2.07
CA ARG A 55 -10.71 1.01 3.16
C ARG A 55 -10.31 1.94 4.32
N ALA A 56 -9.03 2.02 4.69
CA ALA A 56 -8.54 2.95 5.71
C ALA A 56 -8.75 4.42 5.33
N MET A 57 -8.69 4.75 4.04
CA MET A 57 -8.93 6.10 3.53
C MET A 57 -10.41 6.39 3.23
N THR A 58 -11.32 5.44 3.44
CA THR A 58 -12.75 5.60 3.14
C THR A 58 -13.52 5.91 4.40
N HIS A 59 -14.14 7.10 4.46
CA HIS A 59 -14.98 7.50 5.59
C HIS A 59 -16.32 6.76 5.63
N ALA A 60 -16.90 6.59 6.82
CA ALA A 60 -18.13 5.82 7.03
C ALA A 60 -19.37 6.39 6.34
N SER A 61 -19.37 7.68 5.99
CA SER A 61 -20.46 8.30 5.23
C SER A 61 -20.45 7.96 3.73
N PHE A 62 -19.35 7.40 3.21
CA PHE A 62 -19.21 7.14 1.77
C PHE A 62 -19.51 5.69 1.39
N SER A 63 -19.16 4.73 2.26
CA SER A 63 -19.34 3.30 1.99
C SER A 63 -19.50 2.52 3.28
N GLU A 64 -20.14 1.35 3.22
CA GLU A 64 -20.12 0.36 4.31
C GLU A 64 -18.73 -0.24 4.50
N GLU A 65 -17.97 -0.40 3.41
CA GLU A 65 -16.57 -0.81 3.45
C GLU A 65 -15.66 0.40 3.74
N ASN A 66 -15.63 0.79 5.01
CA ASN A 66 -14.96 2.00 5.46
C ASN A 66 -13.93 1.75 6.59
N ASN A 67 -13.36 2.84 7.06
CA ASN A 67 -12.30 2.90 8.04
C ASN A 67 -12.74 2.72 9.50
N LYS A 68 -14.03 2.62 9.83
CA LYS A 68 -14.51 2.60 11.22
C LYS A 68 -13.80 1.55 12.09
N ALA A 69 -13.68 0.32 11.59
CA ALA A 69 -12.99 -0.76 12.29
C ALA A 69 -11.48 -0.49 12.42
N PHE A 70 -10.86 0.12 11.40
CA PHE A 70 -9.44 0.47 11.43
C PHE A 70 -9.15 1.65 12.35
N SER A 71 -10.05 2.62 12.48
CA SER A 71 -9.89 3.73 13.42
C SER A 71 -9.89 3.24 14.86
N ILE A 72 -10.79 2.31 15.21
CA ILE A 72 -10.82 1.70 16.56
C ILE A 72 -9.54 0.92 16.81
N LEU A 73 -9.17 0.02 15.89
CA LEU A 73 -7.95 -0.78 16.02
C LEU A 73 -6.69 0.10 16.11
N GLY A 74 -6.62 1.14 15.29
CA GLY A 74 -5.50 2.07 15.26
C GLY A 74 -5.33 2.82 16.57
N ALA A 75 -6.43 3.31 17.16
CA ALA A 75 -6.41 3.96 18.47
C ALA A 75 -5.85 3.04 19.55
N THR A 76 -6.37 1.80 19.63
CA THR A 76 -5.89 0.81 20.61
C THR A 76 -4.42 0.45 20.42
N ILE A 77 -3.95 0.32 19.16
CA ILE A 77 -2.53 0.05 18.87
C ILE A 77 -1.65 1.22 19.33
N ILE A 78 -2.05 2.46 19.07
CA ILE A 78 -1.30 3.65 19.49
C ILE A 78 -1.24 3.72 21.02
N GLU A 79 -2.38 3.62 21.69
CA GLU A 79 -2.45 3.62 23.16
C GLU A 79 -1.56 2.53 23.76
N THR A 80 -1.67 1.30 23.25
CA THR A 80 -0.85 0.18 23.72
C THR A 80 0.64 0.43 23.49
N SER A 81 1.02 0.92 22.31
CA SER A 81 2.42 1.17 21.96
C SER A 81 3.04 2.25 22.83
N VAL A 82 2.28 3.30 23.13
CA VAL A 82 2.73 4.38 23.99
C VAL A 82 2.81 3.93 25.44
N SER A 83 1.79 3.25 25.97
CA SER A 83 1.81 2.69 27.32
C SER A 83 2.99 1.73 27.50
N PHE A 84 3.26 0.88 26.51
CA PHE A 84 4.43 0.02 26.52
C PHE A 84 5.74 0.80 26.49
N ASN A 85 5.81 1.88 25.70
CA ASN A 85 6.99 2.75 25.68
C ASN A 85 7.23 3.45 27.02
N LEU A 86 6.17 3.93 27.68
CA LEU A 86 6.26 4.54 29.00
C LEU A 86 6.75 3.53 30.05
N LEU A 87 6.15 2.34 30.10
CA LEU A 87 6.57 1.25 30.98
C LEU A 87 8.03 0.82 30.74
N SER A 88 8.49 0.86 29.49
CA SER A 88 9.88 0.53 29.15
C SER A 88 10.89 1.57 29.67
N LYS A 89 10.45 2.80 29.93
CA LYS A 89 11.27 3.90 30.46
C LYS A 89 11.18 3.98 31.98
N ASP A 90 10.02 3.71 32.54
CA ASP A 90 9.73 3.72 33.96
C ASP A 90 8.75 2.58 34.30
N VAL A 91 9.27 1.54 34.96
CA VAL A 91 8.49 0.36 35.33
C VAL A 91 7.51 0.64 36.48
N ASP A 92 7.79 1.68 37.27
CA ASP A 92 6.99 2.08 38.43
C ASP A 92 6.00 3.20 38.09
N ILE A 93 5.84 3.55 36.80
CA ILE A 93 4.89 4.56 36.35
C ILE A 93 3.46 4.22 36.82
N SER A 94 2.78 5.20 37.40
CA SER A 94 1.43 5.00 37.91
C SER A 94 0.41 4.94 36.76
N ALA A 95 -0.67 4.18 36.94
CA ALA A 95 -1.76 4.14 35.96
C ALA A 95 -2.34 5.52 35.66
N LYS A 96 -2.42 6.38 36.68
CA LYS A 96 -2.89 7.76 36.55
C LYS A 96 -1.99 8.60 35.64
N ASP A 97 -0.67 8.42 35.73
CA ASP A 97 0.27 9.16 34.90
C ASP A 97 0.23 8.70 33.44
N VAL A 98 -0.02 7.41 33.21
CA VAL A 98 -0.28 6.88 31.87
C VAL A 98 -1.59 7.44 31.29
N GLU A 99 -2.66 7.50 32.08
CA GLU A 99 -3.95 8.07 31.65
C GLU A 99 -3.85 9.56 31.31
N ASN A 100 -3.20 10.35 32.17
CA ASN A 100 -2.97 11.78 31.94
C ASN A 100 -2.26 12.07 30.61
N PHE A 101 -1.41 11.14 30.14
CA PHE A 101 -0.72 11.28 28.85
C PHE A 101 -1.70 11.28 27.66
N PHE A 102 -2.82 10.55 27.77
CA PHE A 102 -3.82 10.44 26.70
C PHE A 102 -4.94 11.49 26.79
N GLU A 103 -5.08 12.17 27.93
CA GLU A 103 -6.08 13.24 28.15
C GLU A 103 -5.58 14.65 27.78
N GLY A 104 -4.28 14.82 27.57
CA GLY A 104 -3.61 16.10 27.32
C GLY A 104 -3.66 16.61 25.87
#